data_AF-A0A970DJL8-F1
#
_entry.id   AF-A0A970DJL8-F1
#
_cell.length_a   1.000
_cell.length_b   1.000
_cell.length_c   1.000
_cell.angle_alpha   90.00
_cell.angle_beta   90.00
_cell.angle_gamma   90.00
#
_symmetry.space_group_name_H-M   'P 1'
#
loop_
_entity.id
_entity.type
_entity.pdbx_description
1 polymer ?
#
loop_
_entity_poly.entity_id
_entity_poly.type
_entity_poly.pdbx_seq_one_letter_code
_entity_poly.pdbx_strand_id
1 'polypeptide(L)'
;MFLFGLNYMRQALVRVSGDRIKTFVGKAAGNKFRALITGIVITTFIQSSSGVTAIVVALVSAGIMTMYQGIMIMIGANIGTTTTAFLFAFQIEKYGLLIVFFGFFLSYFKNNKLKRAGDVLTGLGLLLLGINIMNSFYANLSRSNIIDYIMRFSRNRFASFFIGTAVSALLQSSSGTINIVQNLFAIDAVNLAAAVSLVLGANLGTTIASLVAAVSATKEAKTAVNVNIAFNLIGGVVFVIFLLPFCDLLTYLKTHSSLIPNKKIMVAYSHLLYNIAATVIFYFLYDSLITKIIKRQENINLNFPKNKLTTP
;
A
#
# COMPACT_ATOMS: atom_id res chain seq x y z
N MET A 1 7.80 12.16 12.94
CA MET A 1 6.65 13.03 12.59
C MET A 1 5.83 12.49 11.44
N PHE A 2 6.40 12.24 10.26
CA PHE A 2 5.67 11.71 9.09
C PHE A 2 4.77 10.50 9.41
N LEU A 3 5.35 9.43 9.95
CA LEU A 3 4.60 8.20 10.30
C LEU A 3 3.52 8.45 11.35
N PHE A 4 3.79 9.33 12.32
CA PHE A 4 2.81 9.73 13.32
C PHE A 4 1.63 10.45 12.68
N GLY A 5 1.87 11.45 11.83
CA GLY A 5 0.83 12.15 11.09
C GLY A 5 0.01 11.22 10.20
N LEU A 6 0.67 10.31 9.48
CA LEU A 6 0.02 9.28 8.66
C LEU A 6 -0.88 8.36 9.49
N ASN A 7 -0.40 7.87 10.64
CA ASN A 7 -1.18 7.00 11.53
C ASN A 7 -2.32 7.76 12.20
N TYR A 8 -2.12 9.02 12.59
CA TYR A 8 -3.16 9.86 13.19
C TYR A 8 -4.26 10.17 12.17
N MET A 9 -3.89 10.57 10.95
CA MET A 9 -4.82 10.79 9.83
C MET A 9 -5.63 9.52 9.54
N ARG A 10 -4.97 8.36 9.45
CA ARG A 10 -5.61 7.06 9.25
C ARG A 10 -6.63 6.75 10.32
N GLN A 11 -6.27 6.90 11.60
CA GLN A 11 -7.19 6.67 12.71
C GLN A 11 -8.38 7.65 12.67
N ALA A 12 -8.15 8.92 12.36
CA ALA A 12 -9.21 9.91 12.21
C ALA A 12 -10.17 9.54 11.07
N LEU A 13 -9.64 9.12 9.91
CA LEU A 13 -10.44 8.64 8.76
C LEU A 13 -11.25 7.39 9.11
N VAL A 14 -10.70 6.47 9.91
CA VAL A 14 -11.43 5.31 10.43
C VAL A 14 -12.55 5.74 11.37
N ARG A 15 -12.32 6.69 12.29
CA ARG A 15 -13.37 7.25 13.17
C ARG A 15 -14.48 7.95 12.41
N VAL A 16 -14.14 8.65 11.32
CA VAL A 16 -15.12 9.23 10.37
C VAL A 16 -15.94 8.13 9.68
N SER A 17 -15.31 6.98 9.44
CA SER A 17 -15.89 5.84 8.73
C SER A 17 -16.64 4.83 9.62
N GLY A 18 -16.71 5.06 10.95
CA GLY A 18 -17.22 4.08 11.92
C GLY A 18 -18.60 3.50 11.61
N ASP A 19 -19.56 4.34 11.21
CA ASP A 19 -20.92 3.90 10.87
C ASP A 19 -21.01 3.22 9.48
N ARG A 20 -19.95 3.31 8.67
CA ARG A 20 -19.91 2.82 7.28
C ARG A 20 -19.35 1.40 7.14
N ILE A 21 -18.87 0.76 8.22
CA ILE A 21 -18.40 -0.63 8.18
C ILE A 21 -19.55 -1.59 7.82
N LYS A 22 -20.79 -1.32 8.27
CA LYS A 22 -21.97 -2.08 7.82
C LYS A 22 -22.27 -1.84 6.34
N THR A 23 -22.10 -0.60 5.86
CA THR A 23 -22.24 -0.25 4.44
C THR A 23 -21.14 -0.87 3.57
N PHE A 24 -19.94 -1.06 4.11
CA PHE A 24 -18.80 -1.72 3.46
C PHE A 24 -19.13 -3.17 3.12
N VAL A 25 -19.64 -3.93 4.10
CA VAL A 25 -20.08 -5.32 3.91
C VAL A 25 -21.23 -5.37 2.89
N GLY A 26 -22.22 -4.48 3.02
CA GLY A 26 -23.36 -4.44 2.09
C GLY A 26 -23.00 -4.10 0.65
N LYS A 27 -22.04 -3.19 0.41
CA LYS A 27 -21.59 -2.81 -0.94
C LYS A 27 -20.64 -3.84 -1.57
N ALA A 28 -19.90 -4.59 -0.74
CA ALA A 28 -19.10 -5.72 -1.20
C ALA A 28 -19.95 -6.96 -1.56
N ALA A 29 -21.23 -6.97 -1.20
CA ALA A 29 -22.14 -8.08 -1.49
C ALA A 29 -22.55 -8.13 -2.98
N GLY A 30 -22.62 -9.34 -3.53
CA GLY A 30 -23.19 -9.61 -4.85
C GLY A 30 -22.23 -10.27 -5.86
N ASN A 31 -21.01 -9.73 -6.08
CA ASN A 31 -20.05 -10.35 -7.01
C ASN A 31 -18.57 -9.91 -6.77
N LYS A 32 -17.63 -10.64 -7.40
CA LYS A 32 -16.17 -10.42 -7.29
C LYS A 32 -15.75 -9.00 -7.69
N PHE A 33 -16.37 -8.42 -8.73
CA PHE A 33 -16.05 -7.08 -9.21
C PHE A 33 -16.46 -5.99 -8.21
N ARG A 34 -17.66 -6.08 -7.61
CA ARG A 34 -18.10 -5.15 -6.56
C ARG A 34 -17.19 -5.20 -5.34
N ALA A 35 -16.75 -6.39 -4.94
CA ALA A 35 -15.77 -6.56 -3.86
C ALA A 35 -14.43 -5.88 -4.20
N LEU A 36 -13.93 -6.01 -5.44
CA LEU A 36 -12.74 -5.31 -5.92
C LEU A 36 -12.90 -3.78 -5.80
N ILE A 37 -13.94 -3.22 -6.41
CA ILE A 37 -14.21 -1.77 -6.38
C ILE A 37 -14.35 -1.27 -4.95
N THR A 38 -14.99 -2.05 -4.08
CA THR A 38 -15.15 -1.71 -2.67
C THR A 38 -13.79 -1.59 -1.97
N GLY A 39 -12.85 -2.50 -2.26
CA GLY A 39 -11.47 -2.42 -1.77
C GLY A 39 -10.72 -1.18 -2.25
N ILE A 40 -10.88 -0.81 -3.54
CA ILE A 40 -10.27 0.41 -4.11
C ILE A 40 -10.78 1.65 -3.37
N VAL A 41 -12.10 1.79 -3.30
CA VAL A 41 -12.75 2.96 -2.71
C VAL A 41 -12.36 3.13 -1.25
N ILE A 42 -12.45 2.06 -0.46
CA ILE A 42 -12.20 2.17 0.98
C ILE A 42 -10.73 2.39 1.28
N THR A 43 -9.83 1.75 0.54
CA THR A 43 -8.41 1.99 0.76
C THR A 43 -8.01 3.39 0.31
N THR A 44 -8.64 3.93 -0.72
CA THR A 44 -8.47 5.34 -1.13
C THR A 44 -8.87 6.29 0.00
N PHE A 45 -9.97 6.01 0.72
CA PHE A 45 -10.40 6.85 1.83
C PHE A 45 -9.65 6.61 3.14
N ILE A 46 -9.33 5.36 3.49
CA ILE A 46 -8.62 5.00 4.73
C ILE A 46 -7.10 5.20 4.60
N GLN A 47 -6.57 5.17 3.37
CA GLN A 47 -5.15 5.27 3.04
C GLN A 47 -4.30 4.16 3.68
N SER A 48 -4.85 2.94 3.73
CA SER A 48 -4.20 1.78 4.35
C SER A 48 -4.70 0.44 3.83
N SER A 49 -3.97 -0.19 2.90
CA SER A 49 -4.31 -1.56 2.48
C SER A 49 -4.12 -2.59 3.60
N SER A 50 -3.12 -2.43 4.48
CA SER A 50 -2.93 -3.31 5.64
C SER A 50 -4.03 -3.15 6.69
N GLY A 51 -4.53 -1.93 6.90
CA GLY A 51 -5.69 -1.66 7.74
C GLY A 51 -6.97 -2.27 7.17
N VAL A 52 -7.19 -2.13 5.86
CA VAL A 52 -8.32 -2.78 5.17
C VAL A 52 -8.19 -4.30 5.24
N THR A 53 -6.98 -4.85 5.10
CA THR A 53 -6.73 -6.29 5.27
C THR A 53 -7.11 -6.74 6.68
N ALA A 54 -6.71 -6.03 7.73
CA ALA A 54 -7.06 -6.38 9.10
C ALA A 54 -8.58 -6.39 9.34
N ILE A 55 -9.31 -5.42 8.77
CA ILE A 55 -10.79 -5.38 8.81
C ILE A 55 -11.36 -6.60 8.08
N VAL A 56 -10.88 -6.90 6.87
CA VAL A 56 -11.32 -8.07 6.11
C VAL A 56 -11.05 -9.37 6.88
N VAL A 57 -9.87 -9.52 7.48
CA VAL A 57 -9.52 -10.69 8.30
C VAL A 57 -10.50 -10.86 9.46
N ALA A 58 -10.83 -9.78 10.15
CA ALA A 58 -11.81 -9.81 11.25
C ALA A 58 -13.21 -10.20 10.75
N LEU A 59 -13.67 -9.64 9.62
CA LEU A 59 -15.00 -9.92 9.06
C LEU A 59 -15.13 -11.34 8.50
N VAL A 60 -14.08 -11.86 7.86
CA VAL A 60 -14.04 -13.25 7.37
C VAL A 60 -13.98 -14.22 8.56
N SER A 61 -13.21 -13.90 9.59
CA SER A 61 -13.13 -14.73 10.80
C SER A 61 -14.45 -14.76 11.57
N ALA A 62 -15.21 -13.67 11.55
CA ALA A 62 -16.54 -13.57 12.15
C ALA A 62 -17.67 -14.18 11.29
N GLY A 63 -17.36 -14.72 10.10
CA GLY A 63 -18.36 -15.28 9.17
C GLY A 63 -19.27 -14.24 8.51
N ILE A 64 -19.00 -12.95 8.69
CA ILE A 64 -19.78 -11.84 8.13
C ILE A 64 -19.47 -11.67 6.62
N MET A 65 -18.27 -12.07 6.21
CA MET A 65 -17.78 -11.97 4.83
C MET A 65 -17.18 -13.28 4.38
N THR A 66 -17.39 -13.65 3.11
CA THR A 66 -16.75 -14.84 2.55
C THR A 66 -15.26 -14.60 2.26
N MET A 67 -14.46 -15.66 2.28
CA MET A 67 -13.06 -15.61 1.86
C MET A 67 -12.88 -14.98 0.47
N TYR A 68 -13.72 -15.36 -0.50
CA TYR A 68 -13.62 -14.88 -1.88
C TYR A 68 -13.85 -13.37 -2.00
N GLN A 69 -14.82 -12.83 -1.24
CA GLN A 69 -15.03 -11.39 -1.14
C GLN A 69 -13.84 -10.69 -0.49
N GLY A 70 -13.32 -11.27 0.60
CA GLY A 70 -12.15 -10.76 1.29
C GLY A 70 -10.92 -10.65 0.39
N ILE A 71 -10.66 -11.68 -0.42
CA ILE A 71 -9.59 -11.67 -1.43
C ILE A 71 -9.76 -10.49 -2.38
N MET A 72 -10.93 -10.36 -3.01
CA MET A 72 -11.14 -9.29 -4.00
C MET A 72 -11.01 -7.89 -3.39
N ILE A 73 -11.47 -7.70 -2.15
CA ILE A 73 -11.27 -6.44 -1.42
C ILE A 73 -9.78 -6.17 -1.18
N MET A 74 -9.00 -7.16 -0.74
CA MET A 74 -7.56 -7.00 -0.52
C MET A 74 -6.81 -6.66 -1.82
N ILE A 75 -7.18 -7.29 -2.94
CA ILE A 75 -6.59 -6.98 -4.25
C ILE A 75 -6.95 -5.56 -4.68
N GLY A 76 -8.21 -5.14 -4.53
CA GLY A 76 -8.64 -3.77 -4.83
C GLY A 76 -7.97 -2.74 -3.91
N ALA A 77 -7.69 -3.11 -2.66
CA ALA A 77 -7.00 -2.26 -1.71
C ALA A 77 -5.59 -1.86 -2.19
N ASN A 78 -4.90 -2.76 -2.90
CA ASN A 78 -3.57 -2.46 -3.44
C ASN A 78 -3.61 -1.33 -4.49
N ILE A 79 -4.65 -1.28 -5.33
CA ILE A 79 -4.91 -0.12 -6.21
C ILE A 79 -5.24 1.12 -5.39
N GLY A 80 -6.14 1.03 -4.41
CA GLY A 80 -6.55 2.19 -3.62
C GLY A 80 -5.38 2.88 -2.89
N THR A 81 -4.41 2.11 -2.40
CA THR A 81 -3.17 2.62 -1.77
C THR A 81 -2.35 3.52 -2.69
N THR A 82 -2.51 3.43 -4.01
CA THR A 82 -1.76 4.28 -4.96
C THR A 82 -2.13 5.77 -4.82
N THR A 83 -3.30 6.08 -4.27
CA THR A 83 -3.74 7.46 -4.03
C THR A 83 -2.79 8.24 -3.13
N THR A 84 -2.20 7.63 -2.09
CA THR A 84 -1.21 8.32 -1.24
C THR A 84 0.01 8.75 -2.02
N ALA A 85 0.47 7.93 -2.97
CA ALA A 85 1.65 8.25 -3.79
C ALA A 85 1.42 9.51 -4.63
N PHE A 86 0.21 9.69 -5.16
CA PHE A 86 -0.17 10.94 -5.84
C PHE A 86 -0.23 12.12 -4.88
N LEU A 87 -0.85 11.95 -3.71
CA LEU A 87 -0.92 13.01 -2.69
C LEU A 87 0.47 13.55 -2.35
N PHE A 88 1.47 12.69 -2.22
CA PHE A 88 2.85 13.10 -1.95
C PHE A 88 3.55 13.68 -3.18
N ALA A 89 3.21 13.21 -4.38
CA ALA A 89 3.80 13.67 -5.63
C ALA A 89 3.37 15.10 -6.04
N PHE A 90 2.22 15.58 -5.53
CA PHE A 90 1.74 16.94 -5.77
C PHE A 90 2.51 18.04 -5.03
N GLN A 91 3.47 17.67 -4.17
CA GLN A 91 4.39 18.62 -3.52
C GLN A 91 3.68 19.68 -2.65
N ILE A 92 2.58 19.29 -2.00
CA ILE A 92 1.77 20.17 -1.13
C ILE A 92 2.36 20.33 0.28
N GLU A 93 3.50 19.69 0.57
CA GLU A 93 4.13 19.68 1.91
C GLU A 93 4.47 21.06 2.46
N LYS A 94 4.70 22.06 1.60
CA LYS A 94 4.95 23.45 2.01
C LYS A 94 3.78 24.07 2.79
N TYR A 95 2.56 23.58 2.58
CA TYR A 95 1.37 24.03 3.29
C TYR A 95 1.11 23.25 4.58
N GLY A 96 1.97 22.29 4.94
CA GLY A 96 1.78 21.40 6.08
C GLY A 96 1.48 22.14 7.38
N LEU A 97 2.23 23.20 7.69
CA LEU A 97 2.04 23.99 8.91
C LEU A 97 0.67 24.69 8.95
N LEU A 98 0.23 25.29 7.83
CA LEU A 98 -1.09 25.92 7.73
C LEU A 98 -2.20 24.87 7.89
N ILE A 99 -2.05 23.70 7.29
CA ILE A 99 -3.02 22.60 7.41
C ILE A 99 -3.08 22.08 8.85
N VAL A 100 -1.94 21.97 9.56
CA VAL A 100 -1.93 21.65 11.00
C VAL A 100 -2.69 22.69 11.79
N PHE A 101 -2.41 23.98 11.58
CA PHE A 101 -3.05 25.06 12.32
C PHE A 101 -4.57 25.03 12.18
N PHE A 102 -5.09 25.01 10.94
CA PHE A 102 -6.53 24.94 10.71
C PHE A 102 -7.12 23.62 11.17
N GLY A 103 -6.45 22.49 10.95
CA GLY A 103 -6.90 21.19 11.41
C GLY A 103 -7.06 21.12 12.93
N PHE A 104 -6.05 21.61 13.66
CA PHE A 104 -6.07 21.65 15.12
C PHE A 104 -7.12 22.62 15.64
N PHE A 105 -7.29 23.77 14.98
CA PHE A 105 -8.35 24.71 15.32
C PHE A 105 -9.74 24.07 15.14
N LEU A 106 -9.99 23.39 14.02
CA LEU A 106 -11.24 22.68 13.76
C LEU A 106 -11.50 21.53 14.76
N SER A 107 -10.46 20.85 15.24
CA SER A 107 -10.59 19.72 16.17
C SER A 107 -11.09 20.15 17.57
N TYR A 108 -10.96 21.43 17.92
CA TYR A 108 -11.42 21.99 19.19
C TYR A 108 -12.91 22.37 19.21
N PHE A 109 -13.59 22.36 18.05
CA PHE A 109 -15.02 22.64 18.00
C PHE A 109 -15.84 21.54 18.69
N LYS A 110 -16.91 21.93 19.39
CA LYS A 110 -17.85 20.99 20.02
C LYS A 110 -18.64 20.14 19.01
N ASN A 111 -18.75 20.61 17.75
CA ASN A 111 -19.45 19.88 16.69
C ASN A 111 -18.63 18.66 16.24
N ASN A 112 -19.18 17.46 16.44
CA ASN A 112 -18.52 16.20 16.11
C ASN A 112 -18.07 16.08 14.64
N LYS A 113 -18.80 16.67 13.68
CA LYS A 113 -18.40 16.64 12.26
C LYS A 113 -17.17 17.51 12.02
N LEU A 114 -17.16 18.74 12.53
CA LEU A 114 -16.02 19.65 12.44
C LEU A 114 -14.80 19.10 13.17
N LYS A 115 -15.01 18.55 14.38
CA LYS A 115 -13.96 17.92 15.17
C LYS A 115 -13.27 16.79 14.41
N ARG A 116 -14.06 15.87 13.84
CA ARG A 116 -13.53 14.75 13.05
C ARG A 116 -12.80 15.22 11.79
N ALA A 117 -13.32 16.24 11.09
CA ALA A 117 -12.62 16.84 9.96
C ALA A 117 -11.30 17.50 10.38
N GLY A 118 -11.29 18.20 11.52
CA GLY A 118 -10.11 18.78 12.14
C GLY A 118 -9.04 17.74 12.50
N ASP A 119 -9.44 16.60 13.07
CA ASP A 119 -8.51 15.48 13.34
C ASP A 119 -7.86 14.97 12.04
N VAL A 120 -8.64 14.78 10.97
CA VAL A 120 -8.12 14.34 9.67
C VAL A 120 -7.13 15.36 9.11
N LEU A 121 -7.47 16.65 9.12
CA LEU A 121 -6.61 17.73 8.65
C LEU A 121 -5.34 17.87 9.51
N THR A 122 -5.44 17.73 10.82
CA THR A 122 -4.28 17.75 11.73
C THR A 122 -3.32 16.63 11.36
N GLY A 123 -3.83 15.42 11.15
CA GLY A 123 -3.01 14.27 10.72
C GLY A 123 -2.36 14.50 9.36
N LEU A 124 -3.12 15.00 8.38
CA LEU A 124 -2.60 15.35 7.06
C LEU A 124 -1.52 16.44 7.15
N GLY A 125 -1.74 17.48 7.94
CA GLY A 125 -0.78 18.55 8.15
C GLY A 125 0.52 18.05 8.80
N LEU A 126 0.42 17.21 9.84
CA LEU A 126 1.59 16.61 10.50
C LEU A 126 2.35 15.66 9.58
N LEU A 127 1.63 14.92 8.73
CA LEU A 127 2.21 14.10 7.68
C LEU A 127 3.02 14.97 6.73
N LEU A 128 2.39 16.01 6.16
CA LEU A 128 2.99 16.93 5.20
C LEU A 128 4.18 17.69 5.78
N LEU A 129 4.08 18.15 7.02
CA LEU A 129 5.19 18.77 7.75
C LEU A 129 6.36 17.77 7.91
N GLY A 130 6.05 16.51 8.18
CA GLY A 130 7.04 15.44 8.20
C GLY A 130 7.76 15.24 6.86
N ILE A 131 7.04 15.31 5.73
CA ILE A 131 7.64 15.29 4.39
C ILE A 131 8.52 16.51 4.19
N ASN A 132 8.05 17.72 4.54
CA ASN A 132 8.81 18.95 4.36
C ASN A 132 10.15 18.92 5.12
N ILE A 133 10.12 18.44 6.36
CA ILE A 133 11.32 18.24 7.17
C ILE A 133 12.24 17.20 6.49
N MET A 134 11.70 16.07 6.06
CA MET A 134 12.49 15.03 5.39
C MET A 134 13.16 15.54 4.10
N ASN A 135 12.46 16.36 3.31
CA ASN A 135 13.01 16.99 2.10
C ASN A 135 14.24 17.86 2.41
N SER A 136 14.27 18.55 3.55
CA SER A 136 15.43 19.35 3.97
C SER A 136 16.69 18.49 4.21
N PHE A 137 16.53 17.25 4.67
CA PHE A 137 17.64 16.30 4.83
C PHE A 137 18.13 15.77 3.49
N TYR A 138 17.25 15.54 2.52
CA TYR A 138 17.64 15.08 1.18
C TYR A 138 18.48 16.10 0.41
N ALA A 139 18.28 17.41 0.66
CA ALA A 139 19.11 18.47 0.09
C ALA A 139 20.58 18.42 0.58
N ASN A 140 20.82 17.89 1.79
CA ASN A 140 22.16 17.66 2.32
C ASN A 140 22.73 16.31 1.87
N LEU A 141 21.86 15.31 1.68
CA LEU A 141 22.24 14.00 1.17
C LEU A 141 22.85 14.09 -0.24
N SER A 142 22.34 15.01 -1.08
CA SER A 142 22.85 15.30 -2.43
C SER A 142 24.34 15.66 -2.48
N ARG A 143 24.93 16.04 -1.34
CA ARG A 143 26.33 16.49 -1.21
C ARG A 143 27.23 15.49 -0.50
N SER A 144 26.73 14.28 -0.21
CA SER A 144 27.45 13.27 0.56
C SER A 144 27.88 12.07 -0.28
N ASN A 145 28.98 11.42 0.12
CA ASN A 145 29.48 10.19 -0.52
C ASN A 145 28.48 9.01 -0.45
N ILE A 146 27.44 9.11 0.40
CA ILE A 146 26.38 8.10 0.52
C ILE A 146 25.63 7.92 -0.81
N ILE A 147 25.48 8.97 -1.62
CA ILE A 147 24.78 8.86 -2.90
C ILE A 147 25.49 7.92 -3.87
N ASP A 148 26.82 7.89 -3.88
CA ASP A 148 27.56 6.96 -4.73
C ASP A 148 27.26 5.49 -4.40
N TYR A 149 27.12 5.17 -3.11
CA TYR A 149 26.71 3.84 -2.67
C TYR A 149 25.27 3.52 -3.08
N ILE A 150 24.35 4.47 -2.92
CA ILE A 150 22.94 4.33 -3.35
C ILE A 150 22.88 4.09 -4.87
N MET A 151 23.62 4.89 -5.65
CA MET A 151 23.66 4.79 -7.11
C MET A 151 24.24 3.45 -7.58
N ARG A 152 25.33 2.97 -6.95
CA ARG A 152 25.93 1.66 -7.30
C ARG A 152 24.94 0.52 -7.12
N PHE A 153 24.23 0.49 -5.99
CA PHE A 153 23.21 -0.51 -5.70
C PHE A 153 21.99 -0.39 -6.65
N SER A 154 21.61 0.84 -7.03
CA SER A 154 20.49 1.12 -7.94
C SER A 154 20.65 0.50 -9.34
N ARG A 155 21.83 -0.03 -9.68
CA ARG A 155 22.07 -0.75 -10.94
C ARG A 155 21.43 -2.14 -10.96
N ASN A 156 21.17 -2.75 -9.80
CA ASN A 156 20.57 -4.07 -9.71
C ASN A 156 19.08 -3.98 -9.31
N ARG A 157 18.21 -4.29 -10.29
CA ARG A 157 16.74 -4.27 -10.13
C ARG A 157 16.19 -5.25 -9.09
N PHE A 158 16.78 -6.44 -8.96
CA PHE A 158 16.34 -7.43 -7.97
C PHE A 158 16.77 -7.01 -6.57
N ALA A 159 17.99 -6.52 -6.44
CA ALA A 159 18.47 -5.97 -5.19
C ALA A 159 17.56 -4.81 -4.74
N SER A 160 17.25 -3.88 -5.65
CA SER A 160 16.33 -2.75 -5.42
C SER A 160 14.94 -3.21 -4.95
N PHE A 161 14.40 -4.28 -5.55
CA PHE A 161 13.13 -4.88 -5.12
C PHE A 161 13.18 -5.40 -3.68
N PHE A 162 14.23 -6.14 -3.31
CA PHE A 162 14.35 -6.66 -1.95
C PHE A 162 14.63 -5.58 -0.90
N ILE A 163 15.36 -4.52 -1.24
CA ILE A 163 15.51 -3.37 -0.33
C ILE A 163 14.17 -2.66 -0.15
N GLY A 164 13.40 -2.43 -1.21
CA GLY A 164 12.07 -1.83 -1.10
C GLY A 164 11.15 -2.67 -0.20
N THR A 165 11.25 -3.99 -0.34
CA THR A 165 10.55 -4.97 0.50
C THR A 165 10.98 -4.83 1.96
N ALA A 166 12.28 -4.84 2.26
CA ALA A 166 12.81 -4.75 3.61
C ALA A 166 12.47 -3.41 4.28
N VAL A 167 12.66 -2.28 3.59
CA VAL A 167 12.32 -0.96 4.12
C VAL A 167 10.83 -0.86 4.41
N SER A 168 9.97 -1.31 3.48
CA SER A 168 8.53 -1.29 3.71
C SER A 168 8.04 -2.27 4.76
N ALA A 169 8.73 -3.40 4.94
CA ALA A 169 8.48 -4.36 6.00
C ALA A 169 8.76 -3.75 7.38
N LEU A 170 9.92 -3.10 7.52
CA LEU A 170 10.33 -2.43 8.76
C LEU A 170 9.41 -1.28 9.11
N LEU A 171 9.07 -0.45 8.11
CA LEU A 171 8.15 0.68 8.29
C LEU A 171 6.67 0.25 8.37
N GLN A 172 6.37 -0.99 7.98
CA GLN A 172 5.00 -1.51 7.79
C GLN A 172 4.10 -0.59 6.95
N SER A 173 4.69 0.15 6.02
CA SER A 173 4.02 1.21 5.26
C SER A 173 4.64 1.41 3.87
N SER A 174 3.95 0.91 2.84
CA SER A 174 4.35 1.14 1.45
C SER A 174 4.32 2.61 1.11
N SER A 175 3.34 3.36 1.61
CA SER A 175 3.23 4.81 1.38
C SER A 175 4.45 5.56 1.92
N GLY A 176 4.96 5.18 3.10
CA GLY A 176 6.19 5.75 3.64
C GLY A 176 7.42 5.42 2.79
N THR A 177 7.57 4.16 2.40
CA THR A 177 8.67 3.74 1.51
C THR A 177 8.60 4.41 0.14
N ILE A 178 7.42 4.52 -0.46
CA ILE A 178 7.22 5.18 -1.75
C ILE A 178 7.56 6.67 -1.65
N ASN A 179 7.26 7.34 -0.54
CA ASN A 179 7.65 8.74 -0.34
C ASN A 179 9.17 8.91 -0.27
N ILE A 180 9.87 8.00 0.42
CA ILE A 180 11.35 7.95 0.42
C ILE A 180 11.87 7.79 -1.02
N VAL A 181 11.32 6.83 -1.77
CA VAL A 181 11.71 6.57 -3.17
C VAL A 181 11.45 7.78 -4.07
N GLN A 182 10.30 8.44 -3.94
CA GLN A 182 9.95 9.65 -4.68
C GLN A 182 10.97 10.76 -4.45
N ASN A 183 11.42 10.96 -3.21
CA ASN A 183 12.40 11.97 -2.88
C ASN A 183 13.80 11.61 -3.40
N LEU A 184 14.23 10.35 -3.25
CA LEU A 184 15.51 9.88 -3.81
C LEU A 184 15.55 10.00 -5.34
N PHE A 185 14.45 9.65 -6.02
CA PHE A 185 14.35 9.77 -7.48
C PHE A 185 14.28 11.24 -7.92
N ALA A 186 13.62 12.11 -7.15
CA ALA A 186 13.55 13.54 -7.44
C ALA A 186 14.93 14.20 -7.48
N ILE A 187 15.87 13.75 -6.63
CA ILE A 187 17.24 14.26 -6.54
C ILE A 187 18.28 13.45 -7.34
N ASP A 188 17.84 12.54 -8.24
CA ASP A 188 18.72 11.68 -9.04
C ASP A 188 19.60 10.68 -8.24
N ALA A 189 19.33 10.47 -6.96
CA ALA A 189 20.06 9.50 -6.16
C ALA A 189 19.79 8.03 -6.59
N VAL A 190 18.65 7.79 -7.22
CA VAL A 190 18.30 6.50 -7.85
C VAL A 190 17.82 6.73 -9.27
N ASN A 191 18.09 5.79 -10.18
CA ASN A 191 17.52 5.82 -11.53
C ASN A 191 16.06 5.32 -11.55
N LEU A 192 15.37 5.47 -12.69
CA LEU A 192 13.96 5.08 -12.84
C LEU A 192 13.74 3.58 -12.55
N ALA A 193 14.59 2.71 -13.09
CA ALA A 193 14.46 1.26 -12.90
C ALA A 193 14.54 0.89 -11.42
N ALA A 194 15.50 1.46 -10.68
CA ALA A 194 15.63 1.27 -9.24
C ALA A 194 14.43 1.82 -8.48
N ALA A 195 13.97 3.04 -8.82
CA ALA A 195 12.80 3.65 -8.19
C ALA A 195 11.56 2.77 -8.35
N VAL A 196 11.28 2.31 -9.57
CA VAL A 196 10.16 1.41 -9.86
C VAL A 196 10.33 0.08 -9.12
N SER A 197 11.51 -0.54 -9.16
CA SER A 197 11.80 -1.78 -8.40
C SER A 197 11.58 -1.63 -6.90
N LEU A 198 12.02 -0.52 -6.30
CA LEU A 198 11.81 -0.22 -4.88
C LEU A 198 10.31 -0.10 -4.54
N VAL A 199 9.52 0.55 -5.41
CA VAL A 199 8.06 0.64 -5.26
C VAL A 199 7.40 -0.73 -5.35
N LEU A 200 7.79 -1.57 -6.32
CA LEU A 200 7.28 -2.94 -6.43
C LEU A 200 7.58 -3.75 -5.17
N GLY A 201 8.80 -3.61 -4.64
CA GLY A 201 9.21 -4.23 -3.38
C GLY A 201 8.39 -3.73 -2.19
N ALA A 202 8.09 -2.42 -2.12
CA ALA A 202 7.33 -1.85 -1.02
C ALA A 202 5.92 -2.46 -0.89
N ASN A 203 5.30 -2.85 -1.99
CA ASN A 203 3.99 -3.52 -1.98
C ASN A 203 4.08 -4.91 -1.36
N LEU A 204 5.14 -5.67 -1.65
CA LEU A 204 5.43 -6.93 -0.98
C LEU A 204 5.76 -6.72 0.50
N GLY A 205 6.60 -5.74 0.85
CA GLY A 205 7.03 -5.52 2.23
C GLY A 205 5.86 -5.22 3.19
N THR A 206 4.87 -4.45 2.73
CA THR A 206 3.69 -4.10 3.53
C THR A 206 2.82 -5.32 3.87
N THR A 207 2.93 -6.42 3.14
CA THR A 207 2.14 -7.63 3.44
C THR A 207 2.55 -8.32 4.74
N ILE A 208 3.68 -7.96 5.35
CA ILE A 208 4.04 -8.44 6.70
C ILE A 208 3.00 -8.01 7.73
N ALA A 209 2.46 -6.80 7.63
CA ALA A 209 1.36 -6.38 8.50
C ALA A 209 0.10 -7.24 8.29
N SER A 210 -0.16 -7.67 7.05
CA SER A 210 -1.26 -8.60 6.73
C SER A 210 -1.05 -9.97 7.37
N LEU A 211 0.19 -10.48 7.37
CA LEU A 211 0.54 -11.74 8.05
C LEU A 211 0.30 -11.63 9.55
N VAL A 212 0.78 -10.56 10.18
CA VAL A 212 0.59 -10.32 11.61
C VAL A 212 -0.90 -10.26 11.96
N ALA A 213 -1.72 -9.59 11.15
CA ALA A 213 -3.16 -9.53 11.35
C ALA A 213 -3.85 -10.91 11.25
N ALA A 214 -3.29 -11.86 10.51
CA ALA A 214 -3.88 -13.17 10.26
C ALA A 214 -3.41 -14.29 11.21
N VAL A 215 -2.44 -14.04 12.10
CA VAL A 215 -1.83 -15.08 12.96
C VAL A 215 -2.90 -15.89 13.73
N SER A 216 -3.85 -15.20 14.35
CA SER A 216 -4.92 -15.80 15.16
C SER A 216 -6.26 -15.92 14.41
N ALA A 217 -6.26 -15.76 13.09
CA ALA A 217 -7.47 -15.77 12.28
C ALA A 217 -7.92 -17.19 11.85
N THR A 218 -9.14 -17.30 11.34
CA THR A 218 -9.68 -18.55 10.78
C THR A 218 -8.91 -19.03 9.55
N LYS A 219 -9.10 -20.29 9.16
CA LYS A 219 -8.44 -20.88 7.97
C LYS A 219 -8.76 -20.06 6.72
N GLU A 220 -10.02 -19.67 6.56
CA GLU A 220 -10.53 -18.88 5.45
C GLU A 220 -9.86 -17.51 5.38
N ALA A 221 -9.74 -16.83 6.52
CA ALA A 221 -9.09 -15.52 6.59
C ALA A 221 -7.58 -15.61 6.30
N LYS A 222 -6.90 -16.66 6.80
CA LYS A 222 -5.50 -16.96 6.49
C LYS A 222 -5.30 -17.23 5.00
N THR A 223 -6.19 -18.00 4.38
CA THR A 223 -6.16 -18.26 2.93
C THR A 223 -6.30 -16.96 2.14
N ALA A 224 -7.22 -16.07 2.52
CA ALA A 224 -7.38 -14.78 1.86
C ALA A 224 -6.10 -13.92 1.91
N VAL A 225 -5.46 -13.86 3.08
CA VAL A 225 -4.18 -13.15 3.26
C VAL A 225 -3.06 -13.78 2.44
N ASN A 226 -2.96 -15.11 2.42
CA ASN A 226 -1.95 -15.81 1.62
C ASN A 226 -2.11 -15.54 0.11
N VAL A 227 -3.35 -15.44 -0.38
CA VAL A 227 -3.61 -15.05 -1.77
C VAL A 227 -3.17 -13.61 -2.03
N ASN A 228 -3.44 -12.67 -1.11
CA ASN A 228 -2.96 -11.29 -1.24
C ASN A 228 -1.42 -11.18 -1.22
N ILE A 229 -0.74 -12.00 -0.41
CA ILE A 229 0.73 -12.07 -0.39
C ILE A 229 1.24 -12.63 -1.72
N ALA A 230 0.67 -13.75 -2.18
CA ALA A 230 1.04 -14.36 -3.46
C ALA A 230 0.83 -13.38 -4.62
N PHE A 231 -0.26 -12.61 -4.62
CA PHE A 231 -0.51 -11.55 -5.59
C PHE A 231 0.62 -10.52 -5.62
N ASN A 232 1.00 -9.97 -4.46
CA ASN A 232 2.07 -8.96 -4.39
C ASN A 232 3.45 -9.53 -4.72
N LEU A 233 3.74 -10.77 -4.32
CA LEU A 233 5.00 -11.44 -4.60
C LEU A 233 5.14 -11.79 -6.09
N ILE A 234 4.17 -12.52 -6.64
CA ILE A 234 4.20 -12.97 -8.04
C ILE A 234 4.11 -11.76 -8.96
N GLY A 235 3.16 -10.84 -8.71
CA GLY A 235 3.03 -9.60 -9.47
C GLY A 235 4.31 -8.79 -9.45
N GLY A 236 4.90 -8.59 -8.26
CA GLY A 236 6.15 -7.85 -8.10
C GLY A 236 7.32 -8.49 -8.86
N VAL A 237 7.53 -9.80 -8.70
CA VAL A 237 8.62 -10.52 -9.38
C VAL A 237 8.45 -10.50 -10.90
N VAL A 238 7.24 -10.74 -11.41
CA VAL A 238 6.96 -10.68 -12.86
C VAL A 238 7.26 -9.29 -13.41
N PHE A 239 6.83 -8.22 -12.74
CA PHE A 239 7.11 -6.86 -13.18
C PHE A 239 8.60 -6.48 -13.07
N VAL A 240 9.34 -7.03 -12.10
CA VAL A 240 10.80 -6.83 -12.03
C VAL A 240 11.51 -7.52 -13.20
N ILE A 241 11.04 -8.70 -13.64
CA ILE A 241 11.56 -9.38 -14.83
C ILE A 241 11.32 -8.52 -16.08
N PHE A 242 10.10 -8.01 -16.25
CA PHE A 242 9.70 -7.12 -17.36
C PHE A 242 9.91 -5.63 -17.09
N LEU A 243 10.85 -5.29 -16.22
CA LEU A 243 11.02 -3.92 -15.73
C LEU A 243 11.39 -2.92 -16.83
N LEU A 244 12.25 -3.33 -17.79
CA LEU A 244 12.74 -2.42 -18.83
C LEU A 244 11.62 -1.96 -19.76
N PRO A 245 10.81 -2.85 -20.38
CA PRO A 245 9.63 -2.42 -21.14
C PRO A 245 8.66 -1.54 -20.34
N PHE A 246 8.51 -1.81 -19.04
CA PHE A 246 7.65 -0.99 -18.19
C PHE A 246 8.21 0.41 -17.94
N CYS A 247 9.54 0.54 -17.79
CA CYS A 247 10.22 1.84 -17.71
C CYS A 247 10.14 2.61 -19.03
N ASP A 248 10.24 1.92 -20.16
CA ASP A 248 10.09 2.50 -21.49
C ASP A 248 8.67 3.05 -21.69
N LEU A 249 7.65 2.31 -21.25
CA LEU A 249 6.25 2.78 -21.26
C LEU A 249 6.09 4.05 -20.42
N LEU A 250 6.64 4.10 -19.20
CA LEU A 250 6.56 5.29 -18.35
C LEU A 250 7.27 6.50 -18.99
N THR A 251 8.41 6.26 -19.63
CA THR A 251 9.16 7.29 -20.35
C THR A 251 8.39 7.78 -21.58
N TYR A 252 7.78 6.86 -22.33
CA TYR A 252 6.90 7.18 -23.46
C TYR A 252 5.72 8.05 -23.01
N LEU A 253 5.03 7.68 -21.94
CA LEU A 253 3.92 8.47 -21.37
C LEU A 253 4.38 9.86 -20.92
N LYS A 254 5.56 9.97 -20.31
CA LYS A 254 6.14 11.27 -19.92
C LYS A 254 6.42 12.16 -21.13
N THR A 255 6.94 11.59 -22.23
CA THR A 255 7.31 12.36 -23.42
C THR A 255 6.09 12.76 -24.26
N HIS A 256 5.05 11.91 -24.33
CA HIS A 256 3.91 12.09 -25.22
C HIS A 256 2.63 12.54 -24.51
N SER A 257 2.66 12.75 -23.20
CA SER A 257 1.51 13.25 -22.45
C SER A 257 1.94 14.27 -21.39
N SER A 258 1.07 15.23 -21.09
CA SER A 258 1.24 16.16 -19.97
C SER A 258 0.91 15.53 -18.61
N LEU A 259 0.61 14.23 -18.56
CA LEU A 259 0.17 13.53 -17.34
C LEU A 259 1.31 13.37 -16.32
N ILE A 260 2.56 13.32 -16.76
CA ILE A 260 3.73 13.11 -15.89
C ILE A 260 4.63 14.35 -15.90
N PRO A 261 4.24 15.43 -15.20
CA PRO A 261 4.98 16.70 -15.26
C PRO A 261 6.25 16.68 -14.39
N ASN A 262 6.43 15.71 -13.50
CA ASN A 262 7.64 15.61 -12.66
C ASN A 262 7.99 14.16 -12.26
N LYS A 263 9.20 13.98 -11.71
CA LYS A 263 9.74 12.68 -11.29
C LYS A 263 8.92 12.00 -10.17
N LYS A 264 8.41 12.75 -9.19
CA LYS A 264 7.59 12.17 -8.11
C LYS A 264 6.27 11.61 -8.66
N ILE A 265 5.64 12.31 -9.61
CA ILE A 265 4.42 11.86 -10.30
C ILE A 265 4.72 10.64 -11.18
N MET A 266 5.90 10.55 -11.79
CA MET A 266 6.31 9.36 -12.55
C MET A 266 6.30 8.10 -11.67
N VAL A 267 6.81 8.20 -10.44
CA VAL A 267 6.78 7.10 -9.45
C VAL A 267 5.36 6.79 -8.97
N ALA A 268 4.49 7.81 -8.85
CA ALA A 268 3.07 7.59 -8.52
C ALA A 268 2.34 6.84 -9.65
N TYR A 269 2.57 7.21 -10.91
CA TYR A 269 2.04 6.51 -12.07
C TYR A 269 2.58 5.09 -12.19
N SER A 270 3.88 4.87 -11.95
CA SER A 270 4.44 3.52 -11.97
C SER A 270 3.75 2.62 -10.95
N HIS A 271 3.47 3.16 -9.75
CA HIS A 271 2.74 2.44 -8.72
C HIS A 271 1.29 2.13 -9.15
N LEU A 272 0.58 3.11 -9.71
CA LEU A 272 -0.80 2.94 -10.18
C LEU A 272 -0.92 1.91 -11.31
N LEU A 273 -0.14 2.10 -12.38
CA LEU A 273 -0.18 1.25 -13.57
C LEU A 273 0.19 -0.20 -13.24
N TYR A 274 1.20 -0.40 -12.39
CA TYR A 274 1.54 -1.73 -11.88
C TYR A 274 0.36 -2.39 -11.17
N ASN A 275 -0.24 -1.73 -10.18
CA ASN A 275 -1.34 -2.35 -9.41
C ASN A 275 -2.55 -2.63 -10.29
N ILE A 276 -2.91 -1.71 -11.21
CA ILE A 276 -3.99 -1.94 -12.17
C ILE A 276 -3.68 -3.15 -13.04
N ALA A 277 -2.50 -3.20 -13.67
CA ALA A 277 -2.12 -4.29 -14.56
C ALA A 277 -2.06 -5.62 -13.83
N ALA A 278 -1.42 -5.67 -12.65
CA ALA A 278 -1.37 -6.87 -11.81
C ALA A 278 -2.78 -7.33 -11.41
N THR A 279 -3.66 -6.42 -10.99
CA THR A 279 -5.05 -6.73 -10.66
C THR A 279 -5.83 -7.26 -11.85
N VAL A 280 -5.69 -6.66 -13.04
CA VAL A 280 -6.36 -7.12 -14.26
C VAL A 280 -5.91 -8.53 -14.62
N ILE A 281 -4.60 -8.78 -14.63
CA ILE A 281 -4.03 -10.12 -14.88
C ILE A 281 -4.57 -11.13 -13.86
N PHE A 282 -4.56 -10.78 -12.57
CA PHE A 282 -5.08 -11.64 -11.51
C PHE A 282 -6.58 -11.89 -11.64
N TYR A 283 -7.37 -10.88 -12.01
CA TYR A 283 -8.81 -10.98 -12.17
C TYR A 283 -9.19 -12.00 -13.25
N PHE A 284 -8.50 -11.99 -14.40
CA PHE A 284 -8.73 -12.97 -15.47
C PHE A 284 -8.23 -14.37 -15.14
N LEU A 285 -7.17 -14.49 -14.33
CA LEU A 285 -6.62 -15.77 -13.90
C LEU A 285 -7.21 -16.27 -12.58
N TYR A 286 -8.19 -15.55 -12.02
CA TYR A 286 -8.67 -15.73 -10.65
C TYR A 286 -9.05 -17.17 -10.35
N ASP A 287 -9.93 -17.76 -11.18
CA ASP A 287 -10.46 -19.11 -10.92
C ASP A 287 -9.34 -20.17 -10.99
N SER A 288 -8.38 -20.05 -11.91
CA SER A 288 -7.25 -20.98 -12.01
C SER A 288 -6.27 -20.85 -10.83
N LEU A 289 -5.98 -19.62 -10.41
CA LEU A 289 -5.01 -19.32 -9.34
C LEU A 289 -5.56 -19.69 -7.97
N ILE A 290 -6.81 -19.33 -7.69
CA ILE A 290 -7.47 -19.58 -6.41
C ILE A 290 -7.59 -21.09 -6.17
N THR A 291 -8.04 -21.87 -7.16
CA THR A 291 -8.14 -23.33 -7.01
C THR A 291 -6.78 -23.98 -6.77
N LYS A 292 -5.70 -23.52 -7.43
CA LYS A 292 -4.34 -24.04 -7.21
C LYS A 292 -3.79 -23.68 -5.82
N ILE A 293 -4.01 -22.45 -5.35
CA ILE A 293 -3.54 -21.99 -4.04
C ILE A 293 -4.28 -22.74 -2.92
N ILE A 294 -5.60 -22.90 -3.05
CA ILE A 294 -6.43 -23.63 -2.07
C ILE A 294 -5.99 -25.10 -2.01
N LYS A 295 -5.90 -25.81 -3.15
CA LYS A 295 -5.47 -27.22 -3.19
C LYS A 295 -4.07 -27.42 -2.59
N ARG A 296 -3.12 -26.51 -2.86
CA ARG A 296 -1.76 -26.59 -2.31
C ARG A 296 -1.74 -26.44 -0.79
N GLN A 297 -2.60 -25.60 -0.21
CA GLN A 297 -2.69 -25.43 1.24
C GLN A 297 -3.36 -26.62 1.93
N GLU A 298 -4.30 -27.29 1.29
CA GLU A 298 -4.90 -28.53 1.80
C GLU A 298 -3.86 -29.66 1.86
N ASN A 299 -3.04 -29.81 0.82
CA ASN A 299 -1.96 -30.80 0.79
C ASN A 299 -0.86 -30.55 1.85
N ILE A 300 -0.53 -29.28 2.12
CA ILE A 300 0.44 -28.95 3.18
C ILE A 300 -0.12 -29.32 4.56
N ASN A 301 -1.41 -29.05 4.82
CA ASN A 301 -2.04 -29.41 6.11
C ASN A 301 -2.22 -30.92 6.30
N LEU A 302 -2.26 -31.71 5.22
CA LEU A 302 -2.27 -33.18 5.30
C LEU A 302 -0.88 -33.75 5.63
N ASN A 303 0.19 -33.07 5.20
CA ASN A 303 1.58 -33.52 5.41
C ASN A 303 2.20 -33.09 6.76
N PHE A 304 1.53 -32.21 7.51
CA PHE A 304 1.84 -31.98 8.92
C PHE A 304 0.81 -32.72 9.76
N PRO A 305 1.10 -33.95 10.25
CA PRO A 305 0.18 -34.63 11.15
C PRO A 305 -0.07 -33.69 12.33
N LYS A 306 -1.36 -33.44 12.64
CA LYS A 306 -1.75 -32.83 13.90
C LYS A 306 -1.12 -33.70 14.99
N ASN A 307 -0.07 -33.22 15.64
CA ASN A 307 0.41 -33.85 16.87
C ASN A 307 -0.81 -33.91 17.79
N LYS A 308 -1.33 -35.14 17.95
CA LYS A 308 -2.25 -35.48 19.02
C LYS A 308 -1.47 -35.18 20.29
N LEU A 309 -1.68 -33.99 20.86
CA LEU A 309 -1.50 -33.79 22.29
C LEU A 309 -2.56 -34.66 22.96
N THR A 310 -2.24 -35.94 23.12
CA THR A 310 -2.82 -36.76 24.16
C THR A 310 -2.36 -36.15 25.48
N THR A 311 -3.21 -35.36 26.11
CA THR A 311 -3.08 -35.09 27.55
C THR A 311 -3.40 -36.39 28.31
N PRO A 312 -2.68 -36.69 29.40
CA PRO A 312 -2.97 -37.84 30.25
C PRO A 312 -4.35 -37.74 30.91
#